data_AF-G9ZD48-F1
#
_entry.id   AF-G9ZD48-F1
#
_cell.length_a   1.000
_cell.length_b   1.000
_cell.length_c   1.000
_cell.angle_alpha   90.00
_cell.angle_beta   90.00
_cell.angle_gamma   90.00
#
_symmetry.space_group_name_H-M   'P 1'
#
loop_
_entity.id
_entity.type
_entity.pdbx_description
1 polymer ?
#
loop_
_entity_poly.entity_id
_entity_poly.type
_entity_poly.pdbx_seq_one_letter_code
_entity_poly.pdbx_strand_id
1 'polypeptide(L)'
;MGAGNRLDMRHVHILPLADTVGCPLAREMRRILRGRGASLDYPVIFSDEVPRKPLPHQPVSGTPGRARAVNGTISYMPALFGIMMAGYIIERLLAE
;
A
#
# COMPACT_ATOMS: atom_id res chain seq x y z
N MET A 1 0.96 -1.60 -2.54
CA MET A 1 1.10 -1.26 -1.10
C MET A 1 -0.21 -0.68 -0.59
N GLY A 2 -0.26 -0.14 0.63
CA GLY A 2 -1.53 0.24 1.26
C GLY A 2 -2.17 1.48 0.64
N ALA A 3 -3.40 1.33 0.13
CA ALA A 3 -4.25 2.38 -0.42
C ALA A 3 -5.23 2.99 0.61
N GLY A 4 -5.33 2.39 1.81
CA GLY A 4 -6.30 2.78 2.83
C GLY A 4 -6.01 4.15 3.44
N ASN A 5 -7.09 4.88 3.76
CA ASN A 5 -7.10 6.21 4.34
C ASN A 5 -6.33 7.27 3.50
N ARG A 6 -6.28 7.08 2.17
CA ARG A 6 -5.67 7.99 1.19
C ARG A 6 -6.71 8.58 0.25
N LEU A 7 -6.50 9.80 -0.23
CA LEU A 7 -7.40 10.50 -1.14
C LEU A 7 -6.67 11.13 -2.32
N ASP A 8 -5.46 11.63 -2.15
CA ASP A 8 -4.83 12.41 -3.21
C ASP A 8 -4.04 11.52 -4.16
N MET A 9 -4.55 11.37 -5.38
CA MET A 9 -3.93 10.56 -6.43
C MET A 9 -2.53 11.06 -6.86
N ARG A 10 -2.21 12.35 -6.64
CA ARG A 10 -0.90 12.93 -6.99
C ARG A 10 0.25 12.36 -6.15
N HIS A 11 -0.11 11.74 -5.04
CA HIS A 11 0.81 11.10 -4.11
C HIS A 11 1.02 9.61 -4.41
N VAL A 12 0.57 9.10 -5.57
CA VAL A 12 0.72 7.68 -5.94
C VAL A 12 1.94 7.51 -6.84
N HIS A 13 2.82 6.57 -6.47
CA HIS A 13 4.12 6.38 -7.10
C HIS A 13 4.40 4.91 -7.40
N ILE A 14 5.22 4.67 -8.43
CA ILE A 14 5.84 3.38 -8.73
C ILE A 14 7.35 3.53 -8.47
N LEU A 15 7.86 2.91 -7.40
CA LEU A 15 9.30 2.92 -7.06
C LEU A 15 9.70 1.55 -6.49
N PRO A 16 11.00 1.23 -6.42
CA PRO A 16 11.47 0.06 -5.69
C PRO A 16 10.93 0.02 -4.26
N LEU A 17 10.61 -1.17 -3.74
CA LEU A 17 10.11 -1.32 -2.37
C LEU A 17 11.06 -0.67 -1.35
N ALA A 18 12.37 -0.75 -1.60
CA ALA A 18 13.42 -0.13 -0.80
C ALA A 18 13.21 1.38 -0.57
N ASP A 19 12.71 2.09 -1.59
CA ASP A 19 12.66 3.57 -1.66
C ASP A 19 11.31 4.14 -1.21
N THR A 20 10.35 3.29 -0.88
CA THR A 20 9.01 3.75 -0.51
C THR A 20 8.99 4.51 0.83
N VAL A 21 8.31 5.66 0.84
CA VAL A 21 8.15 6.55 1.99
C VAL A 21 6.67 6.72 2.35
N GLY A 22 6.36 7.18 3.57
CA GLY A 22 5.00 7.52 3.99
C GLY A 22 4.00 6.36 4.10
N CYS A 23 4.33 5.14 3.66
CA CYS A 23 3.42 3.99 3.64
C CYS A 23 3.72 2.98 4.78
N PRO A 24 2.84 2.85 5.80
CA PRO A 24 3.06 1.94 6.92
C PRO A 24 3.18 0.47 6.52
N LEU A 25 2.39 0.03 5.53
CA LEU A 25 2.46 -1.34 5.01
C LEU A 25 3.81 -1.58 4.32
N ALA A 26 4.27 -0.65 3.49
CA ALA A 26 5.56 -0.80 2.80
C ALA A 26 6.73 -0.83 3.79
N ARG A 27 6.68 -0.03 4.85
CA ARG A 27 7.66 -0.06 5.95
C ARG A 27 7.71 -1.43 6.62
N GLU A 28 6.55 -2.02 6.93
CA GLU A 28 6.49 -3.33 7.55
C GLU A 28 6.98 -4.44 6.61
N MET A 29 6.63 -4.36 5.32
CA MET A 29 7.14 -5.28 4.30
C MET A 29 8.66 -5.21 4.20
N ARG A 30 9.26 -4.01 4.16
CA ARG A 30 10.73 -3.85 4.17
C ARG A 30 11.36 -4.50 5.39
N ARG A 31 10.76 -4.32 6.57
CA ARG A 31 11.27 -4.90 7.82
C ARG A 31 11.26 -6.43 7.77
N ILE A 32 10.14 -7.03 7.35
CA ILE A 32 9.98 -8.48 7.27
C ILE A 32 10.95 -9.08 6.24
N LEU A 33 11.03 -8.50 5.04
CA LEU A 33 11.83 -9.02 3.95
C LEU A 33 13.34 -8.87 4.20
N ARG A 34 13.79 -7.76 4.80
CA ARG A 34 15.18 -7.61 5.25
C ARG A 34 15.56 -8.67 6.28
N GLY A 35 14.66 -8.95 7.24
CA GLY A 35 14.87 -10.02 8.22
C GLY A 35 14.98 -11.42 7.60
N ARG A 36 14.56 -11.60 6.34
CA ARG A 36 14.66 -12.84 5.59
C ARG A 36 15.78 -12.82 4.53
N GLY A 37 16.56 -11.74 4.44
CA GLY A 37 17.58 -11.58 3.40
C GLY A 37 17.02 -11.45 1.97
N ALA A 38 15.73 -11.11 1.82
CA ALA A 38 15.11 -10.98 0.51
C ALA A 38 15.43 -9.63 -0.14
N SER A 39 15.53 -9.62 -1.47
CA SER A 39 15.68 -8.38 -2.25
C SER A 39 14.47 -7.46 -2.04
N LEU A 40 14.73 -6.15 -2.06
CA LEU A 40 13.72 -5.09 -2.06
C LEU A 40 13.73 -4.29 -3.38
N ASP A 41 14.58 -4.69 -4.31
CA ASP A 41 14.79 -4.00 -5.59
C ASP A 41 13.79 -4.51 -6.63
N TYR A 42 12.51 -4.26 -6.36
CA TYR A 42 11.43 -4.54 -7.28
C TYR A 42 10.35 -3.45 -7.15
N PRO A 43 9.73 -3.07 -8.27
CA PRO A 43 8.78 -1.97 -8.31
C PRO A 43 7.51 -2.31 -7.52
N VAL A 44 7.02 -1.34 -6.75
CA VAL A 44 5.75 -1.42 -6.04
C VAL A 44 4.98 -0.12 -6.20
N ILE A 45 3.65 -0.24 -6.19
CA ILE A 45 2.77 0.93 -6.15
C ILE A 45 2.43 1.27 -4.72
N PHE A 46 2.65 2.51 -4.32
CA PHE A 46 2.35 3.01 -2.99
C PHE A 46 1.92 4.47 -3.06
N SER A 47 1.47 5.00 -1.92
CA SER A 47 1.27 6.44 -1.78
C SER A 47 2.11 7.02 -0.64
N ASP A 48 2.69 8.20 -0.86
CA ASP A 48 3.46 8.95 0.15
C ASP A 48 2.63 9.98 0.93
N GLU A 49 1.34 10.15 0.59
CA GLU A 49 0.38 10.95 1.36
C GLU A 49 0.40 10.54 2.86
N VAL A 50 0.16 11.46 3.79
CA VAL A 50 -0.01 11.06 5.19
C VAL A 50 -1.38 10.39 5.33
N PRO A 51 -1.49 9.10 5.76
CA PRO A 51 -2.78 8.46 5.91
C PRO A 51 -3.67 9.22 6.89
N ARG A 52 -4.94 9.40 6.53
CA ARG A 52 -5.96 9.91 7.45
C ARG A 52 -6.10 8.98 8.66
N LYS A 53 -6.48 9.57 9.80
CA LYS A 53 -6.72 8.79 11.02
C LYS A 53 -7.84 7.76 10.74
N PRO A 54 -7.62 6.48 11.09
CA PRO A 54 -8.66 5.48 10.95
C PRO A 54 -9.81 5.76 11.91
N LEU A 55 -10.95 5.13 11.66
CA LEU A 55 -12.07 5.16 12.60
C LEU A 55 -11.67 4.52 13.95
N PRO A 56 -12.34 4.91 15.05
CA PRO A 56 -12.10 4.31 16.35
C PRO A 56 -12.18 2.78 16.29
N HIS A 57 -11.38 2.13 17.14
CA HIS A 57 -11.43 0.68 17.26
C HIS A 57 -12.83 0.24 17.68
N GLN A 58 -13.45 -0.62 16.87
CA GLN A 58 -14.74 -1.22 17.21
C GLN A 58 -14.57 -2.72 17.44
N PRO A 59 -15.35 -3.32 18.36
CA PRO A 59 -15.46 -4.77 18.47
C PRO A 59 -15.91 -5.32 17.11
N VAL A 60 -15.22 -6.33 16.60
CA VAL A 60 -15.70 -7.06 15.43
C VAL A 60 -16.78 -8.02 15.93
N SER A 61 -18.03 -7.78 15.53
CA SER A 61 -19.17 -8.58 15.97
C SER A 61 -18.92 -10.08 15.72
N GLY A 62 -19.06 -10.90 16.76
CA GLY A 62 -18.94 -12.36 16.66
C GLY A 62 -17.52 -12.92 16.71
N THR A 63 -16.47 -12.11 16.88
CA THR A 63 -15.09 -12.61 17.06
C THR A 63 -14.51 -12.18 18.42
N PRO A 64 -14.21 -13.12 19.34
CA PRO A 64 -13.42 -12.81 20.53
C PRO A 64 -12.04 -12.27 20.11
N GLY A 65 -11.68 -11.06 20.55
CA GLY A 65 -10.37 -10.48 20.21
C GLY A 65 -10.27 -8.97 20.41
N ARG A 66 -9.06 -8.44 20.16
CA ARG A 66 -8.76 -7.00 20.27
C ARG A 66 -9.55 -6.22 19.22
N ALA A 67 -10.21 -5.15 19.66
CA ALA A 67 -10.95 -4.23 18.79
C ALA A 67 -10.05 -3.73 17.65
N ARG A 68 -10.56 -3.76 16.41
CA ARG A 68 -9.80 -3.40 15.20
C ARG A 68 -10.26 -2.03 14.72
N ALA A 69 -9.30 -1.21 14.28
CA ALA A 69 -9.60 0.04 13.62
C ALA A 69 -10.01 -0.27 12.18
N VAL A 70 -11.13 0.30 11.73
CA VAL A 70 -11.56 0.18 10.34
C VAL A 70 -10.77 1.19 9.52
N ASN A 71 -9.91 0.68 8.63
CA ASN A 71 -9.27 1.49 7.60
C ASN A 71 -10.24 1.65 6.44
N GLY A 72 -10.74 2.86 6.23
CA GLY A 72 -11.56 3.17 5.06
C GLY A 72 -10.69 3.24 3.80
N THR A 73 -11.31 3.07 2.64
CA THR A 73 -10.70 3.41 1.36
C THR A 73 -11.71 4.15 0.52
N ILE A 74 -11.25 5.17 -0.21
CA ILE A 74 -12.08 5.80 -1.23
C ILE A 74 -12.14 4.90 -2.46
N SER A 75 -13.26 4.93 -3.20
CA SER A 75 -13.59 3.98 -4.27
C SER A 75 -12.52 3.87 -5.36
N TYR A 76 -11.92 4.99 -5.76
CA TYR A 76 -10.96 5.03 -6.86
C TYR A 76 -9.54 4.59 -6.48
N MET A 77 -9.16 4.64 -5.19
CA MET A 77 -7.75 4.46 -4.82
C MET A 77 -7.24 3.02 -5.07
N PRO A 78 -7.96 1.95 -4.69
CA PRO A 78 -7.54 0.58 -5.04
C PRO A 78 -7.55 0.32 -6.55
N ALA A 79 -8.54 0.87 -7.26
CA ALA A 79 -8.62 0.74 -8.72
C ALA A 79 -7.45 1.43 -9.43
N LEU A 80 -7.10 2.66 -9.02
CA LEU A 80 -5.94 3.40 -9.51
C LEU A 80 -4.65 2.60 -9.31
N PHE A 81 -4.45 2.02 -8.12
CA PHE A 81 -3.28 1.19 -7.83
C PHE A 81 -3.22 -0.03 -8.76
N GLY A 82 -4.34 -0.71 -9.01
CA GLY A 82 -4.40 -1.84 -9.92
C GLY A 82 -4.10 -1.46 -11.37
N ILE A 83 -4.70 -0.38 -11.86
CA ILE A 83 -4.53 0.09 -13.24
C ILE A 83 -3.09 0.55 -13.49
N MET A 84 -2.51 1.33 -12.58
CA MET A 84 -1.11 1.76 -12.70
C MET A 84 -0.14 0.56 -12.70
N MET A 85 -0.44 -0.49 -11.93
CA MET A 85 0.39 -1.71 -11.89
C MET A 85 0.31 -2.46 -13.20
N ALA A 86 -0.90 -2.63 -13.73
CA ALA A 86 -1.11 -3.27 -15.02
C ALA A 86 -0.39 -2.50 -16.15
N GLY A 87 -0.54 -1.17 -16.18
CA GLY A 87 0.16 -0.31 -17.15
C GLY A 87 1.67 -0.48 -17.09
N TYR A 88 2.24 -0.40 -15.88
CA TYR A 88 3.68 -0.60 -15.68
C TYR A 88 4.17 -1.98 -16.16
N ILE A 89 3.42 -3.05 -15.85
CA ILE A 89 3.78 -4.41 -16.28
C ILE A 89 3.74 -4.52 -17.81
N ILE A 90 2.67 -4.02 -18.44
CA ILE A 90 2.50 -4.08 -19.89
C ILE A 90 3.61 -3.30 -20.60
N GLU A 91 3.93 -2.09 -20.15
CA GLU A 91 5.04 -1.29 -20.71
C GLU A 91 6.38 -2.03 -20.64
N ARG A 92 6.65 -2.73 -19.54
CA ARG A 92 7.90 -3.49 -19.38
C ARG A 92 7.95 -4.70 -20.32
N LEU A 93 6.85 -5.42 -20.47
CA LEU A 93 6.76 -6.55 -21.40
C LEU A 93 6.88 -6.12 -22.87
N LEU A 94 6.43 -4.92 -23.22
CA LEU A 94 6.56 -4.37 -24.58
C LEU A 94 7.96 -3.79 -24.88
N ALA A 95 8.77 -3.55 -23.85
CA ALA A 95 10.13 -3.03 -23.98
C ALA A 95 11.21 -4.12 -24.00
N GLU A 96 10.81 -5.39 -23.89
CA GLU A 96 11.64 -6.59 -24.15
C GLU A 96 11.71 -6.89 -25.65
#